data_AF-A0A962TPT9-F1
#
_entry.id   AF-A0A962TPT9-F1
#
_cell.length_a   1.000
_cell.length_b   1.000
_cell.length_c   1.000
_cell.angle_alpha   90.00
_cell.angle_beta   90.00
_cell.angle_gamma   90.00
#
_symmetry.space_group_name_H-M   'P 1'
#
loop_
_entity.id
_entity.type
_entity.pdbx_description
1 polymer ?
#
loop_
_entity_poly.entity_id
_entity_poly.type
_entity_poly.pdbx_seq_one_letter_code
_entity_poly.pdbx_strand_id
1 'polypeptide(L)'
;MRIFFERQKYLIDYTLTTLLRRKTRNLGLLLVYTLLVFLFSAVLLISEGLRREAVLLLQDAPEVIVQKLVAGRHDLLPADWLGSLQRIRGVSSVQGRLWGYYYDPIIKANYTLMAAPNRGLAADEILIGATLARTRQIGTGDYFSLRTATGQPLPLKITGVLDSASELLSADLVLLSNAGYQQLFQLPPDVFTDAVLTVRNPREAPTVARKIALALPGSRPILRTEILCTYDAIFNWREGIIFAALGGSLLAFIILAWDKAAGLSAEEKREIGILKAIGWETSDILIMKLWEGTLLSLTAFLAGYVLAYWQTFHGGTQLFTPVLKGWAVLYPDFQLTPVINPQQVLVLLAITVLPYIAAILIPSWRAAISDPDAIMRGSI
;
A
#
# COMPACT_ATOMS: atom_id res chain seq x y z
N MET A 1 -0.42 33.45 -33.00
CA MET A 1 -0.71 32.11 -32.42
C MET A 1 -0.06 30.98 -33.22
N ARG A 2 -0.26 30.88 -34.54
CA ARG A 2 0.35 29.82 -35.40
C ARG A 2 1.89 29.79 -35.39
N ILE A 3 2.53 30.96 -35.50
CA ILE A 3 4.00 31.13 -35.46
C ILE A 3 4.61 30.64 -34.13
N PHE A 4 3.91 30.87 -33.01
CA PHE A 4 4.38 30.40 -31.70
C PHE A 4 4.40 28.86 -31.64
N PHE A 5 3.32 28.21 -32.09
CA PHE A 5 3.26 26.74 -32.13
C PHE A 5 4.29 26.13 -33.09
N GLU A 6 4.52 26.75 -34.24
CA GLU A 6 5.56 26.32 -35.18
C GLU A 6 6.96 26.46 -34.57
N ARG A 7 7.25 27.56 -33.88
CA ARG A 7 8.52 27.73 -33.14
C ARG A 7 8.70 26.63 -32.09
N GLN A 8 7.68 26.33 -31.29
CA GLN A 8 7.77 25.24 -30.30
C GLN A 8 7.99 23.88 -30.97
N LYS A 9 7.31 23.60 -32.09
CA LYS A 9 7.51 22.36 -32.85
C LYS A 9 8.95 22.22 -33.34
N TYR A 10 9.54 23.27 -33.92
CA TYR A 10 10.93 23.21 -34.37
C TYR A 10 11.92 23.03 -33.22
N LEU A 11 11.67 23.64 -32.05
CA LEU A 11 12.48 23.41 -30.86
C LEU A 11 12.36 21.97 -30.36
N ILE A 12 11.17 21.38 -30.40
CA ILE A 12 10.95 19.96 -30.08
C ILE A 12 11.69 19.05 -31.08
N ASP A 13 11.58 19.30 -32.38
CA ASP A 13 12.28 18.51 -33.40
C ASP A 13 13.82 18.60 -33.24
N TYR A 14 14.33 19.80 -32.94
CA TYR A 14 15.73 20.02 -32.64
C TYR A 14 16.17 19.24 -31.38
N THR A 15 15.43 19.39 -30.27
CA THR A 15 15.74 18.69 -29.00
C THR A 15 15.74 17.17 -29.14
N LEU A 16 14.77 16.60 -29.85
CA LEU A 16 14.73 15.16 -30.12
C LEU A 16 15.96 14.70 -30.90
N THR A 17 16.38 15.48 -31.90
CA THR A 17 17.59 15.20 -32.69
C THR A 17 18.86 15.26 -31.83
N THR A 18 18.97 16.26 -30.96
CA THR A 18 20.11 16.42 -30.04
C THR A 18 20.15 15.29 -29.00
N LEU A 19 18.99 14.89 -28.46
CA LEU A 19 18.87 13.74 -27.56
C LEU A 19 19.34 12.46 -28.24
N LEU A 20 18.99 12.27 -29.52
CA LEU A 20 19.39 11.13 -30.34
C LEU A 20 20.87 11.14 -30.75
N ARG A 21 21.57 12.27 -30.73
CA ARG A 21 23.02 12.29 -30.95
C ARG A 21 23.79 11.74 -29.75
N ARG A 22 23.23 11.85 -28.55
CA ARG A 22 23.86 11.47 -27.27
C ARG A 22 23.14 10.30 -26.60
N LYS A 23 22.82 9.26 -27.40
CA LYS A 23 21.92 8.16 -27.00
C LYS A 23 22.34 7.44 -25.73
N THR A 24 23.62 7.09 -25.59
CA THR A 24 24.13 6.32 -24.44
C THR A 24 23.93 7.07 -23.13
N ARG A 25 24.35 8.35 -23.10
CA ARG A 25 24.22 9.23 -21.93
C ARG A 25 22.76 9.46 -21.54
N ASN A 26 21.91 9.73 -22.53
CA ASN A 26 20.50 10.04 -22.28
C ASN A 26 19.69 8.78 -21.94
N LEU A 27 20.04 7.62 -22.51
CA LEU A 27 19.46 6.34 -22.15
C LEU A 27 19.83 5.95 -20.71
N GLY A 28 21.08 6.15 -20.29
CA GLY A 28 21.50 5.90 -18.92
C GLY A 28 20.70 6.72 -17.90
N LEU A 29 20.54 8.02 -18.15
CA LEU A 29 19.68 8.87 -17.32
C LEU A 29 18.22 8.39 -17.34
N LEU A 30 17.68 8.11 -18.53
CA LEU A 30 16.31 7.66 -18.69
C LEU A 30 16.05 6.39 -17.88
N LEU A 31 16.98 5.41 -17.92
CA LEU A 31 16.87 4.16 -17.17
C LEU A 31 16.89 4.38 -15.66
N VAL A 32 17.87 5.13 -15.15
CA VAL A 32 17.98 5.41 -13.70
C VAL A 32 16.75 6.17 -13.21
N TYR A 33 16.28 7.15 -13.98
CA TYR A 33 15.10 7.92 -13.64
C TYR A 33 13.81 7.08 -13.71
N THR A 34 13.67 6.25 -14.74
CA THR A 34 12.55 5.31 -14.89
C THR A 34 12.51 4.36 -13.69
N LEU A 35 13.66 3.80 -13.29
CA LEU A 35 13.78 2.93 -12.12
C LEU A 35 13.37 3.67 -10.84
N LEU A 36 13.81 4.91 -10.68
CA LEU A 36 13.44 5.73 -9.52
C LEU A 36 11.93 5.95 -9.47
N VAL A 37 11.32 6.42 -10.57
CA VAL A 37 9.87 6.63 -10.63
C VAL A 37 9.13 5.31 -10.42
N PHE A 38 9.62 4.21 -10.98
CA PHE A 38 9.07 2.87 -10.77
C PHE A 38 9.02 2.51 -9.28
N LEU A 39 10.11 2.70 -8.54
CA LEU A 39 10.16 2.37 -7.11
C LEU A 39 9.17 3.21 -6.29
N PHE A 40 9.14 4.53 -6.51
CA PHE A 40 8.19 5.40 -5.81
C PHE A 40 6.73 5.06 -6.18
N SER A 41 6.46 4.83 -7.47
CA SER A 41 5.12 4.49 -7.96
C SER A 41 4.65 3.15 -7.40
N ALA A 42 5.52 2.14 -7.35
CA ALA A 42 5.17 0.82 -6.86
C ALA A 42 4.74 0.87 -5.39
N VAL A 43 5.47 1.61 -4.55
CA VAL A 43 5.14 1.78 -3.13
C VAL A 43 3.77 2.45 -2.98
N LEU A 44 3.50 3.55 -3.71
CA LEU A 44 2.19 4.23 -3.69
C LEU A 44 1.06 3.30 -4.12
N LEU A 45 1.21 2.62 -5.25
CA LEU A 45 0.18 1.74 -5.82
C LEU A 45 -0.12 0.54 -4.93
N ILE A 46 0.90 -0.07 -4.32
CA ILE A 46 0.70 -1.18 -3.39
C ILE A 46 -0.08 -0.71 -2.18
N SER A 47 0.31 0.41 -1.57
CA SER A 47 -0.35 0.87 -0.36
C SER A 47 -1.78 1.37 -0.62
N GLU A 48 -2.02 2.03 -1.75
CA GLU A 48 -3.38 2.40 -2.15
C GLU A 48 -4.25 1.17 -2.41
N GLY A 49 -3.69 0.14 -3.06
CA GLY A 49 -4.37 -1.14 -3.26
C GLY A 49 -4.73 -1.81 -1.93
N LEU A 50 -3.80 -1.85 -0.98
CA LEU A 50 -4.02 -2.42 0.36
C LEU A 50 -5.06 -1.62 1.15
N ARG A 51 -5.05 -0.29 1.06
CA ARG A 51 -6.03 0.58 1.71
C ARG A 51 -7.41 0.38 1.12
N ARG A 52 -7.51 0.32 -0.21
CA ARG A 52 -8.77 0.02 -0.90
C ARG A 52 -9.32 -1.30 -0.44
N GLU A 53 -8.47 -2.32 -0.36
CA GLU A 53 -8.92 -3.63 0.12
C GLU A 53 -9.36 -3.57 1.58
N ALA A 54 -8.61 -2.94 2.48
CA ALA A 54 -9.06 -2.77 3.86
C ALA A 54 -10.46 -2.13 3.97
N VAL A 55 -10.76 -1.13 3.12
CA VAL A 55 -12.08 -0.50 3.05
C VAL A 55 -13.16 -1.46 2.53
N LEU A 56 -12.89 -2.18 1.45
CA LEU A 56 -13.84 -3.14 0.87
C LEU A 56 -14.14 -4.29 1.84
N LEU A 57 -13.10 -4.84 2.46
CA LEU A 57 -13.19 -5.95 3.41
C LEU A 57 -13.91 -5.56 4.70
N LEU A 58 -13.76 -4.32 5.16
CA LEU A 58 -14.46 -3.82 6.34
C LEU A 58 -15.84 -3.26 6.02
N GLN A 59 -16.26 -3.17 4.75
CA GLN A 59 -17.56 -2.60 4.39
C GLN A 59 -18.72 -3.34 5.06
N ASP A 60 -18.63 -4.67 5.14
CA ASP A 60 -19.62 -5.56 5.75
C ASP A 60 -19.27 -5.97 7.19
N ALA A 61 -18.14 -5.49 7.73
CA ALA A 61 -17.78 -5.74 9.12
C ALA A 61 -18.79 -5.06 10.06
N PRO A 62 -18.92 -5.46 11.33
CA PRO A 62 -19.82 -4.77 12.27
C PRO A 62 -19.46 -3.30 12.48
N GLU A 63 -20.45 -2.43 12.77
CA GLU A 63 -20.19 -1.00 13.04
C GLU A 63 -19.46 -0.79 14.37
N VAL A 64 -19.82 -1.57 15.40
CA VAL A 64 -19.25 -1.48 16.75
C VAL A 64 -18.91 -2.87 17.27
N ILE A 65 -17.69 -3.03 17.78
CA ILE A 65 -17.23 -4.22 18.50
C ILE A 65 -17.09 -3.82 19.97
N VAL A 66 -17.58 -4.64 20.90
CA VAL A 66 -17.50 -4.40 22.33
C VAL A 66 -16.70 -5.52 22.97
N GLN A 67 -15.62 -5.13 23.62
CA GLN A 67 -14.77 -6.02 24.41
C GLN A 67 -14.94 -5.72 25.90
N LYS A 68 -14.80 -6.73 26.75
CA LYS A 68 -14.67 -6.52 28.19
C LYS A 68 -13.20 -6.30 28.53
N LEU A 69 -12.94 -5.37 29.44
CA LEU A 69 -11.62 -5.12 30.01
C LEU A 69 -11.61 -5.37 31.52
N VAL A 70 -10.57 -6.04 31.99
CA VAL A 70 -10.25 -6.21 33.41
C VAL A 70 -8.79 -5.83 33.61
N ALA A 71 -8.54 -4.85 34.48
CA ALA A 71 -7.20 -4.27 34.70
C ALA A 71 -6.49 -3.85 33.39
N GLY A 72 -7.25 -3.29 32.44
CA GLY A 72 -6.75 -2.86 31.13
C GLY A 72 -6.44 -4.00 30.14
N ARG A 73 -6.67 -5.27 30.52
CA ARG A 73 -6.51 -6.44 29.65
C ARG A 73 -7.85 -6.91 29.12
N HIS A 74 -7.83 -7.50 27.93
CA HIS A 74 -9.00 -8.15 27.37
C HIS A 74 -9.43 -9.35 28.23
N ASP A 75 -10.74 -9.47 28.47
CA ASP A 75 -11.35 -10.57 29.21
C ASP A 75 -12.63 -11.06 28.51
N LEU A 76 -13.09 -12.25 28.86
CA LEU A 76 -14.29 -12.86 28.29
C LEU A 76 -15.55 -12.07 28.65
N LEU A 77 -16.38 -11.83 27.64
CA LEU A 77 -17.65 -11.12 27.73
C LEU A 77 -18.77 -12.08 28.17
N PRO A 78 -19.42 -11.84 29.33
CA PRO A 78 -20.54 -12.67 29.78
C PRO A 78 -21.76 -12.53 28.86
N ALA A 79 -22.49 -13.61 28.61
CA ALA A 79 -23.69 -13.61 27.76
C ALA A 79 -24.75 -12.58 28.20
N ASP A 80 -24.86 -12.31 29.50
CA ASP A 80 -25.80 -11.31 30.07
C ASP A 80 -25.57 -9.89 29.53
N TRP A 81 -24.34 -9.57 29.10
CA TRP A 81 -24.03 -8.28 28.49
C TRP A 81 -24.75 -8.10 27.15
N LEU A 82 -24.99 -9.17 26.39
CA LEU A 82 -25.68 -9.08 25.10
C LEU A 82 -27.08 -8.49 25.25
N GLY A 83 -27.82 -8.91 26.29
CA GLY A 83 -29.14 -8.37 26.61
C GLY A 83 -29.10 -6.89 27.00
N SER A 84 -28.08 -6.49 27.76
CA SER A 84 -27.88 -5.09 28.15
C SER A 84 -27.51 -4.21 26.94
N LEU A 85 -26.64 -4.72 26.05
CA LEU A 85 -26.24 -4.04 24.82
C LEU A 85 -27.43 -3.86 23.85
N GLN A 86 -28.29 -4.87 23.71
CA GLN A 86 -29.46 -4.83 22.84
C GLN A 86 -30.48 -3.76 23.27
N ARG A 87 -30.53 -3.39 24.56
CA ARG A 87 -31.44 -2.35 25.08
C ARG A 87 -30.96 -0.92 24.79
N ILE A 88 -29.72 -0.74 24.34
CA ILE A 88 -29.17 0.60 24.06
C ILE A 88 -29.84 1.18 22.82
N ARG A 89 -30.46 2.36 22.98
CA ARG A 89 -31.11 3.06 21.86
C ARG A 89 -30.13 3.38 20.74
N GLY A 90 -30.39 2.84 19.55
CA GLY A 90 -29.59 2.97 18.33
C GLY A 90 -29.05 1.62 17.82
N VAL A 91 -28.97 0.63 18.70
CA VAL A 91 -28.57 -0.74 18.36
C VAL A 91 -29.72 -1.46 17.64
N SER A 92 -29.41 -2.11 16.52
CA SER A 92 -30.34 -2.94 15.75
C SER A 92 -30.26 -4.39 16.18
N SER A 93 -29.07 -4.97 16.14
CA SER A 93 -28.79 -6.34 16.59
C SER A 93 -27.47 -6.41 17.35
N VAL A 94 -27.38 -7.40 18.24
CA VAL A 94 -26.17 -7.76 18.98
C VAL A 94 -25.93 -9.25 18.79
N GLN A 95 -24.68 -9.61 18.50
CA GLN A 95 -24.24 -11.00 18.43
C GLN A 95 -22.95 -11.17 19.22
N GLY A 96 -22.91 -12.15 20.12
CA GLY A 96 -21.65 -12.57 20.74
C GLY A 96 -20.82 -13.39 19.73
N ARG A 97 -19.52 -13.14 19.66
CA ARG A 97 -18.60 -13.94 18.84
C ARG A 97 -17.61 -14.68 19.71
N LEU A 98 -17.16 -15.80 19.17
CA LEU A 98 -16.07 -16.60 19.70
C LEU A 98 -14.97 -16.60 18.65
N TRP A 99 -13.86 -15.95 18.96
CA TRP A 99 -12.68 -15.93 18.10
C TRP A 99 -11.42 -15.69 18.93
N GLY A 100 -10.30 -16.18 18.45
CA GLY A 100 -9.03 -16.09 19.16
C GLY A 100 -7.87 -16.60 18.31
N TYR A 101 -6.68 -16.57 18.90
CA TYR A 101 -5.47 -17.02 18.22
C TYR A 101 -5.01 -18.37 18.78
N TYR A 102 -4.51 -19.23 17.90
CA TYR A 102 -3.82 -20.46 18.27
C TYR A 102 -2.42 -20.43 17.68
N TYR A 103 -1.40 -20.48 18.54
CA TYR A 103 -0.01 -20.54 18.09
C TYR A 103 0.38 -21.98 17.77
N ASP A 104 0.85 -22.18 16.54
CA ASP A 104 1.38 -23.46 16.10
C ASP A 104 2.92 -23.47 16.13
N PRO A 105 3.55 -24.26 17.03
CA PRO A 105 4.99 -24.26 17.18
C PRO A 105 5.73 -24.93 16.01
N ILE A 106 5.06 -25.75 15.20
CA ILE A 106 5.70 -26.50 14.10
C ILE A 106 6.07 -25.54 12.97
N ILE A 107 5.12 -24.71 12.56
CA ILE A 107 5.36 -23.70 11.51
C ILE A 107 5.69 -22.32 12.09
N LYS A 108 5.60 -22.14 13.41
CA LYS A 108 5.83 -20.85 14.10
C LYS A 108 4.89 -19.75 13.61
N ALA A 109 3.62 -20.09 13.39
CA ALA A 109 2.59 -19.16 12.94
C ALA A 109 1.39 -19.16 13.89
N ASN A 110 0.67 -18.04 13.94
CA ASN A 110 -0.62 -17.98 14.59
C ASN A 110 -1.71 -18.29 13.58
N TYR A 111 -2.69 -19.09 13.99
CA TYR A 111 -3.96 -19.24 13.29
C TYR A 111 -5.01 -18.39 13.97
N THR A 112 -5.87 -17.78 13.17
CA THR A 112 -7.08 -17.12 13.66
C THR A 112 -8.20 -18.16 13.68
N LEU A 113 -8.68 -18.52 14.86
CA LEU A 113 -9.81 -19.43 15.02
C LEU A 113 -11.06 -18.62 15.28
N MET A 114 -12.14 -18.90 14.55
CA MET A 114 -13.39 -18.18 14.69
C MET A 114 -14.58 -19.12 14.58
N ALA A 115 -15.49 -19.04 15.55
CA ALA A 115 -16.72 -19.79 15.48
C ALA A 115 -17.67 -19.18 14.43
N ALA A 116 -18.20 -20.03 13.56
CA ALA A 116 -19.06 -19.66 12.44
C ALA A 116 -20.43 -20.36 12.53
N PRO A 117 -21.32 -19.93 13.45
CA PRO A 117 -22.59 -20.63 13.69
C PRO A 117 -23.49 -20.70 12.44
N ASN A 118 -23.42 -19.70 11.57
CA ASN A 118 -24.23 -19.63 10.34
C ASN A 118 -23.77 -20.60 9.24
N ARG A 119 -22.64 -21.30 9.41
CA ARG A 119 -22.10 -22.24 8.42
C ARG A 119 -22.59 -23.68 8.62
N GLY A 120 -23.25 -23.99 9.74
CA GLY A 120 -23.82 -25.32 10.00
C GLY A 120 -22.77 -26.42 10.20
N LEU A 121 -21.56 -26.08 10.64
CA LEU A 121 -20.48 -27.04 10.93
C LEU A 121 -20.80 -27.88 12.17
N ALA A 122 -20.46 -29.17 12.14
CA ALA A 122 -20.51 -30.02 13.33
C ALA A 122 -19.41 -29.68 14.36
N ALA A 123 -19.42 -30.34 15.52
CA ALA A 123 -18.47 -30.10 16.62
C ALA A 123 -17.02 -30.37 16.21
N ASP A 124 -16.80 -31.38 15.37
CA ASP A 124 -15.52 -31.87 14.89
C ASP A 124 -15.20 -31.41 13.45
N GLU A 125 -15.97 -30.50 12.87
CA GLU A 125 -15.79 -30.03 11.50
C GLU A 125 -15.22 -28.62 11.42
N ILE A 126 -14.32 -28.40 10.46
CA ILE A 126 -13.69 -27.11 10.20
C ILE A 126 -13.67 -26.73 8.73
N LEU A 127 -13.61 -25.43 8.48
CA LEU A 127 -13.18 -24.84 7.21
C LEU A 127 -11.85 -24.13 7.43
N ILE A 128 -10.92 -24.28 6.49
CA ILE A 128 -9.58 -23.70 6.62
C ILE A 128 -9.30 -22.71 5.49
N GLY A 129 -8.44 -21.74 5.78
CA GLY A 129 -7.87 -20.83 4.80
C GLY A 129 -7.07 -21.55 3.71
N ALA A 130 -7.08 -20.99 2.50
CA ALA A 130 -6.31 -21.53 1.37
C ALA A 130 -4.79 -21.54 1.64
N THR A 131 -4.23 -20.47 2.24
CA THR A 131 -2.80 -20.43 2.59
C THR A 131 -2.44 -21.49 3.62
N LEU A 132 -3.29 -21.68 4.64
CA LEU A 132 -3.10 -22.72 5.66
C LEU A 132 -3.10 -24.11 5.02
N ALA A 133 -4.09 -24.40 4.17
CA ALA A 133 -4.21 -25.65 3.44
C ALA A 133 -2.95 -25.95 2.62
N ARG A 134 -2.45 -24.97 1.83
CA ARG A 134 -1.22 -25.11 1.03
C ARG A 134 0.02 -25.30 1.90
N THR A 135 0.16 -24.52 2.96
CA THR A 135 1.34 -24.55 3.85
C THR A 135 1.44 -25.89 4.60
N ARG A 136 0.30 -26.43 5.00
CA ARG A 136 0.21 -27.71 5.73
C ARG A 136 0.07 -28.93 4.82
N GLN A 137 -0.13 -28.72 3.52
CA GLN A 137 -0.42 -29.78 2.55
C GLN A 137 -1.62 -30.65 2.96
N ILE A 138 -2.68 -29.99 3.45
CA ILE A 138 -3.94 -30.61 3.88
C ILE A 138 -5.09 -30.06 3.04
N GLY A 139 -6.12 -30.87 2.81
CA GLY A 139 -7.28 -30.50 2.00
C GLY A 139 -8.60 -31.02 2.56
N THR A 140 -9.66 -30.85 1.79
CA THR A 140 -11.00 -31.36 2.14
C THR A 140 -10.97 -32.89 2.29
N GLY A 141 -11.48 -33.38 3.42
CA GLY A 141 -11.49 -34.80 3.77
C GLY A 141 -10.38 -35.21 4.75
N ASP A 142 -9.31 -34.41 4.85
CA ASP A 142 -8.23 -34.68 5.80
C ASP A 142 -8.61 -34.26 7.23
N TYR A 143 -7.82 -34.72 8.19
CA TYR A 143 -7.95 -34.33 9.60
C TYR A 143 -6.82 -33.40 10.00
N PHE A 144 -7.20 -32.30 10.65
CA PHE A 144 -6.29 -31.36 11.28
C PHE A 144 -6.39 -31.48 12.80
N SER A 145 -5.33 -31.98 13.44
CA SER A 145 -5.32 -32.14 14.90
C SER A 145 -4.74 -30.91 15.57
N LEU A 146 -5.57 -30.21 16.35
CA LEU A 146 -5.13 -29.14 17.24
C LEU A 146 -5.03 -29.66 18.69
N ARG A 147 -4.24 -29.01 19.53
CA ARG A 147 -4.20 -29.35 20.97
C ARG A 147 -5.20 -28.47 21.71
N THR A 148 -6.00 -29.09 22.58
CA THR A 148 -6.89 -28.34 23.47
C THR A 148 -6.09 -27.58 24.53
N ALA A 149 -6.75 -26.72 25.29
CA ALA A 149 -6.14 -26.03 26.43
C ALA A 149 -5.54 -26.98 27.49
N THR A 150 -5.99 -28.23 27.59
CA THR A 150 -5.37 -29.28 28.45
C THR A 150 -4.25 -30.05 27.77
N GLY A 151 -3.92 -29.73 26.51
CA GLY A 151 -2.87 -30.39 25.74
C GLY A 151 -3.28 -31.69 25.05
N GLN A 152 -4.55 -32.10 25.18
CA GLN A 152 -5.08 -33.29 24.51
C GLN A 152 -5.26 -33.02 23.00
N PRO A 153 -4.98 -33.99 22.11
CA PRO A 153 -5.24 -33.82 20.70
C PRO A 153 -6.75 -33.84 20.41
N LEU A 154 -7.23 -32.84 19.69
CA LEU A 154 -8.58 -32.74 19.15
C LEU A 154 -8.50 -32.87 17.62
N PRO A 155 -8.86 -34.04 17.05
CA PRO A 155 -8.90 -34.21 15.61
C PRO A 155 -10.12 -33.46 15.04
N LEU A 156 -9.89 -32.61 14.04
CA LEU A 156 -10.93 -31.84 13.37
C LEU A 156 -10.93 -32.18 11.88
N LYS A 157 -12.08 -32.56 11.34
CA LYS A 157 -12.26 -32.92 9.94
C LYS A 157 -12.40 -31.66 9.08
N ILE A 158 -11.61 -31.57 8.01
CA ILE A 158 -11.70 -30.46 7.06
C ILE A 158 -12.83 -30.74 6.08
N THR A 159 -13.89 -29.93 6.16
CA THR A 159 -15.06 -30.05 5.27
C THR A 159 -14.96 -29.17 4.03
N GLY A 160 -14.03 -28.21 4.04
CA GLY A 160 -13.80 -27.31 2.92
C GLY A 160 -12.64 -26.37 3.15
N VAL A 161 -12.22 -25.77 2.04
CA VAL A 161 -11.19 -24.72 2.01
C VAL A 161 -11.86 -23.42 1.56
N LEU A 162 -11.57 -22.33 2.26
CA LEU A 162 -12.08 -21.00 1.94
C LEU A 162 -11.51 -20.51 0.60
N ASP A 163 -12.27 -19.67 -0.10
CA ASP A 163 -11.91 -19.20 -1.43
C ASP A 163 -10.58 -18.42 -1.40
N SER A 164 -9.73 -18.70 -2.40
CA SER A 164 -8.52 -17.93 -2.69
C SER A 164 -8.81 -16.44 -2.94
N ALA A 165 -9.99 -16.08 -3.43
CA ALA A 165 -10.37 -14.68 -3.59
C ALA A 165 -10.43 -13.91 -2.26
N SER A 166 -10.70 -14.60 -1.13
CA SER A 166 -10.74 -13.99 0.21
C SER A 166 -9.44 -14.16 1.00
N GLU A 167 -8.36 -14.63 0.37
CA GLU A 167 -7.15 -15.06 1.05
C GLU A 167 -6.48 -13.95 1.87
N LEU A 168 -6.60 -12.68 1.43
CA LEU A 168 -6.17 -11.51 2.21
C LEU A 168 -6.69 -11.49 3.66
N LEU A 169 -7.90 -11.99 3.89
CA LEU A 169 -8.53 -12.09 5.22
C LEU A 169 -8.47 -13.49 5.81
N SER A 170 -8.49 -14.51 4.95
CA SER A 170 -8.73 -15.88 5.38
C SER A 170 -7.48 -16.75 5.36
N ALA A 171 -6.29 -16.20 5.08
CA ALA A 171 -5.05 -16.95 4.95
C ALA A 171 -4.79 -17.92 6.12
N ASP A 172 -4.89 -17.40 7.34
CA ASP A 172 -4.66 -18.10 8.61
C ASP A 172 -5.96 -18.48 9.34
N LEU A 173 -7.11 -18.28 8.69
CA LEU A 173 -8.43 -18.46 9.29
C LEU A 173 -8.82 -19.94 9.36
N VAL A 174 -9.30 -20.36 10.52
CA VAL A 174 -9.94 -21.65 10.76
C VAL A 174 -11.33 -21.39 11.33
N LEU A 175 -12.35 -21.74 10.56
CA LEU A 175 -13.74 -21.66 10.99
C LEU A 175 -14.18 -22.99 11.59
N LEU A 176 -14.86 -22.92 12.72
CA LEU A 176 -15.36 -24.08 13.46
C LEU A 176 -16.74 -23.79 14.05
N SER A 177 -17.39 -24.80 14.61
CA SER A 177 -18.63 -24.60 15.35
C SER A 177 -18.37 -23.98 16.74
N ASN A 178 -19.41 -23.40 17.35
CA ASN A 178 -19.32 -22.89 18.72
C ASN A 178 -18.91 -24.00 19.71
N ALA A 179 -19.47 -25.21 19.53
CA ALA A 179 -19.16 -26.36 20.37
C ALA A 179 -17.70 -26.79 20.21
N GLY A 180 -17.19 -26.88 18.98
CA GLY A 180 -15.78 -27.19 18.73
C GLY A 180 -14.84 -26.13 19.32
N TYR A 181 -15.21 -24.84 19.22
CA TYR A 181 -14.42 -23.74 19.79
C TYR A 181 -14.35 -23.83 21.33
N GLN A 182 -15.48 -24.05 21.97
CA GLN A 182 -15.57 -24.22 23.42
C GLN A 182 -14.81 -25.45 23.91
N GLN A 183 -14.88 -26.56 23.17
CA GLN A 183 -14.11 -27.77 23.48
C GLN A 183 -12.60 -27.55 23.34
N LEU A 184 -12.17 -26.85 22.28
CA LEU A 184 -10.75 -26.59 22.03
C LEU A 184 -10.13 -25.69 23.11
N PHE A 185 -10.79 -24.59 23.44
CA PHE A 185 -10.28 -23.60 24.39
C PHE A 185 -10.75 -23.80 25.84
N GLN A 186 -11.63 -24.77 26.09
CA GLN A 186 -12.25 -25.05 27.41
C GLN A 186 -12.99 -23.84 27.98
N LEU A 187 -13.76 -23.18 27.10
CA LEU A 187 -14.56 -22.03 27.47
C LEU A 187 -15.95 -22.47 27.93
N PRO A 188 -16.51 -21.82 28.97
CA PRO A 188 -17.91 -21.98 29.33
C PRO A 188 -18.87 -21.62 28.17
N PRO A 189 -20.08 -22.19 28.14
CA PRO A 189 -21.04 -21.94 27.08
C PRO A 189 -21.65 -20.52 27.11
N ASP A 190 -21.60 -19.85 28.25
CA ASP A 190 -22.23 -18.56 28.57
C ASP A 190 -21.28 -17.36 28.45
N VAL A 191 -20.16 -17.53 27.76
CA VAL A 191 -19.18 -16.46 27.53
C VAL A 191 -18.80 -16.33 26.06
N PHE A 192 -18.43 -15.12 25.69
CA PHE A 192 -17.98 -14.72 24.35
C PHE A 192 -16.63 -14.02 24.44
N THR A 193 -15.89 -13.95 23.33
CA THR A 193 -14.65 -13.15 23.31
C THR A 193 -14.95 -11.69 23.06
N ASP A 194 -15.88 -11.38 22.16
CA ASP A 194 -16.43 -10.04 22.00
C ASP A 194 -17.92 -10.06 21.63
N ALA A 195 -18.54 -8.89 21.65
CA ALA A 195 -19.87 -8.67 21.10
C ALA A 195 -19.77 -7.74 19.89
N VAL A 196 -20.49 -8.05 18.84
CA VAL A 196 -20.59 -7.20 17.65
C VAL A 196 -22.00 -6.65 17.54
N LEU A 197 -22.09 -5.38 17.19
CA LEU A 197 -23.35 -4.65 17.13
C LEU A 197 -23.53 -4.06 15.75
N THR A 198 -24.77 -4.16 15.26
CA THR A 198 -25.23 -3.37 14.13
C THR A 198 -25.96 -2.13 14.62
N VAL A 199 -25.69 -0.99 13.98
CA VAL A 199 -26.29 0.29 14.35
C VAL A 199 -27.26 0.72 13.25
N ARG A 200 -28.48 1.15 13.60
CA ARG A 200 -29.51 1.59 12.62
C ARG A 200 -29.00 2.66 11.66
N ASN A 201 -28.22 3.58 12.21
CA ASN A 201 -27.59 4.67 11.48
C ASN A 201 -26.09 4.65 11.77
N PRO A 202 -25.23 4.28 10.81
CA PRO A 202 -23.78 4.21 11.03
C PRO A 202 -23.17 5.52 11.54
N ARG A 203 -23.78 6.68 11.24
CA ARG A 203 -23.33 7.99 11.75
C ARG A 203 -23.54 8.15 13.26
N GLU A 204 -24.42 7.35 13.86
CA GLU A 204 -24.67 7.35 15.31
C GLU A 204 -23.74 6.39 16.06
N ALA A 205 -22.92 5.60 15.37
CA ALA A 205 -22.02 4.63 16.00
C ALA A 205 -21.13 5.23 17.10
N PRO A 206 -20.54 6.44 16.97
CA PRO A 206 -19.80 7.08 18.06
C PRO A 206 -20.68 7.41 19.28
N THR A 207 -21.93 7.81 19.04
CA THR A 207 -22.88 8.09 20.12
C THR A 207 -23.31 6.80 20.83
N VAL A 208 -23.50 5.71 20.08
CA VAL A 208 -23.80 4.38 20.64
C VAL A 208 -22.61 3.86 21.46
N ALA A 209 -21.38 3.97 20.95
CA ALA A 209 -20.17 3.62 21.69
C ALA A 209 -20.08 4.37 23.03
N ARG A 210 -20.34 5.68 23.04
CA ARG A 210 -20.38 6.45 24.30
C ARG A 210 -21.45 5.96 25.27
N LYS A 211 -22.65 5.62 24.78
CA LYS A 211 -23.72 5.04 25.62
C LYS A 211 -23.31 3.69 26.20
N ILE A 212 -22.64 2.84 25.41
CA ILE A 212 -22.11 1.54 25.85
C ILE A 212 -21.08 1.74 26.97
N ALA A 213 -20.11 2.63 26.78
CA ALA A 213 -19.08 2.91 27.78
C ALA A 213 -19.67 3.45 29.09
N LEU A 214 -20.75 4.25 29.03
CA LEU A 214 -21.45 4.73 30.23
C LEU A 214 -22.28 3.65 30.92
N ALA A 215 -22.98 2.81 30.15
CA ALA A 215 -23.82 1.73 30.69
C ALA A 215 -23.00 0.55 31.25
N LEU A 216 -21.84 0.29 30.66
CA LEU A 216 -20.94 -0.80 30.98
C LEU A 216 -19.51 -0.24 31.15
N PRO A 217 -19.14 0.26 32.34
CA PRO A 217 -17.84 0.92 32.56
C PRO A 217 -16.61 0.04 32.30
N GLY A 218 -16.75 -1.29 32.39
CA GLY A 218 -15.70 -2.25 32.03
C GLY A 218 -15.64 -2.61 30.54
N SER A 219 -16.38 -1.91 29.69
CA SER A 219 -16.42 -2.17 28.25
C SER A 219 -15.44 -1.28 27.48
N ARG A 220 -14.94 -1.82 26.36
CA ARG A 220 -14.21 -1.08 25.34
C ARG A 220 -14.96 -1.22 24.02
N PRO A 221 -15.79 -0.24 23.64
CA PRO A 221 -16.33 -0.17 22.30
C PRO A 221 -15.23 0.24 21.32
N ILE A 222 -15.18 -0.41 20.17
CA ILE A 222 -14.24 -0.18 19.07
C ILE A 222 -15.09 0.01 17.81
N LEU A 223 -14.93 1.14 17.14
CA LEU A 223 -15.68 1.47 15.93
C LEU A 223 -14.99 0.92 14.69
N ARG A 224 -15.75 0.53 13.67
CA ARG A 224 -15.21 0.20 12.34
C ARG A 224 -14.32 1.31 11.77
N THR A 225 -14.69 2.57 11.99
CA THR A 225 -13.92 3.74 11.55
C THR A 225 -12.57 3.87 12.28
N GLU A 226 -12.49 3.44 13.54
CA GLU A 226 -11.23 3.44 14.30
C GLU A 226 -10.29 2.34 13.81
N ILE A 227 -10.84 1.19 13.43
CA ILE A 227 -10.08 0.10 12.78
C ILE A 227 -9.49 0.60 11.46
N LEU A 228 -10.32 1.21 10.60
CA LEU A 228 -9.87 1.81 9.33
C LEU A 228 -8.78 2.87 9.53
N CYS A 229 -8.97 3.78 10.48
CA CYS A 229 -7.99 4.80 10.82
C CYS A 229 -6.65 4.19 11.29
N THR A 230 -6.70 3.05 12.00
CA THR A 230 -5.51 2.32 12.43
C THR A 230 -4.76 1.73 11.23
N TYR A 231 -5.46 1.10 10.27
CA TYR A 231 -4.85 0.63 9.03
C TYR A 231 -4.25 1.80 8.24
N ASP A 232 -4.98 2.90 8.09
CA ASP A 232 -4.51 4.10 7.40
C ASP A 232 -3.22 4.62 8.02
N ALA A 233 -3.15 4.70 9.35
CA ALA A 233 -1.98 5.16 10.07
C ALA A 233 -0.77 4.21 9.90
N ILE A 234 -0.98 2.89 9.97
CA ILE A 234 0.08 1.90 9.78
C ILE A 234 0.64 1.94 8.36
N PHE A 235 -0.24 2.00 7.35
CA PHE A 235 0.18 2.08 5.95
C PHE A 235 0.93 3.39 5.69
N ASN A 236 0.40 4.54 6.14
CA ASN A 236 1.08 5.83 6.01
C ASN A 236 2.46 5.83 6.68
N TRP A 237 2.58 5.24 7.87
CA TRP A 237 3.86 5.15 8.57
C TRP A 237 4.89 4.31 7.81
N ARG A 238 4.47 3.13 7.31
CA ARG A 238 5.33 2.24 6.52
C ARG A 238 5.74 2.88 5.19
N GLU A 239 4.80 3.49 4.49
CA GLU A 239 5.06 4.28 3.28
C GLU A 239 6.07 5.39 3.56
N GLY A 240 5.89 6.15 4.63
CA GLY A 240 6.77 7.24 5.02
C GLY A 240 8.22 6.80 5.24
N ILE A 241 8.45 5.65 5.89
CA ILE A 241 9.80 5.09 6.06
C ILE A 241 10.43 4.77 4.70
N ILE A 242 9.68 4.13 3.80
CA ILE A 242 10.19 3.76 2.49
C ILE A 242 10.47 5.02 1.65
N PHE A 243 9.58 6.02 1.67
CA PHE A 243 9.83 7.29 0.98
C PHE A 243 10.99 8.09 1.57
N ALA A 244 11.21 8.04 2.89
CA ALA A 244 12.39 8.65 3.47
C ALA A 244 13.68 7.99 2.94
N ALA A 245 13.69 6.65 2.84
CA ALA A 245 14.82 5.91 2.27
C ALA A 245 15.01 6.22 0.78
N LEU A 246 13.94 6.17 -0.02
CA LEU A 246 13.97 6.51 -1.45
C LEU A 246 14.27 8.00 -1.69
N GLY A 247 13.96 8.88 -0.75
CA GLY A 247 14.27 10.30 -0.78
C GLY A 247 15.78 10.56 -0.89
N GLY A 248 16.61 9.73 -0.23
CA GLY A 248 18.06 9.77 -0.42
C GLY A 248 18.47 9.46 -1.85
N SER A 249 17.85 8.46 -2.48
CA SER A 249 18.09 8.13 -3.89
C SER A 249 17.62 9.22 -4.84
N LEU A 250 16.49 9.87 -4.54
CA LEU A 250 15.99 11.02 -5.30
C LEU A 250 16.94 12.21 -5.21
N LEU A 251 17.43 12.55 -4.01
CA LEU A 251 18.41 13.61 -3.83
C LEU A 251 19.72 13.29 -4.58
N ALA A 252 20.22 12.07 -4.47
CA ALA A 252 21.41 11.64 -5.21
C ALA A 252 21.20 11.75 -6.73
N PHE A 253 20.03 11.37 -7.23
CA PHE A 253 19.67 11.51 -8.64
C PHE A 253 19.58 12.98 -9.07
N ILE A 254 19.01 13.87 -8.24
CA ILE A 254 18.95 15.31 -8.52
C ILE A 254 20.35 15.92 -8.53
N ILE A 255 21.23 15.53 -7.60
CA ILE A 255 22.64 15.95 -7.58
C ILE A 255 23.34 15.49 -8.86
N LEU A 256 23.14 14.23 -9.29
CA LEU A 256 23.69 13.72 -10.54
C LEU A 256 23.17 14.48 -11.75
N ALA A 257 21.88 14.81 -11.78
CA ALA A 257 21.28 15.60 -12.86
C ALA A 257 21.86 17.03 -12.89
N TRP A 258 22.05 17.64 -11.72
CA TRP A 258 22.69 18.94 -11.57
C TRP A 258 24.14 18.91 -12.02
N ASP A 259 24.93 17.93 -11.56
CA ASP A 259 26.34 17.78 -11.92
C ASP A 259 26.50 17.60 -13.44
N LYS A 260 25.64 16.78 -14.05
CA LYS A 260 25.57 16.64 -15.51
C LYS A 260 25.22 17.95 -16.21
N ALA A 261 24.26 18.72 -15.68
CA ALA A 261 23.80 19.96 -16.30
C ALA A 261 24.80 21.12 -16.10
N ALA A 262 25.53 21.14 -14.98
CA ALA A 262 26.56 22.13 -14.67
C ALA A 262 27.89 21.80 -15.38
N GLY A 263 28.25 20.52 -15.42
CA GLY A 263 29.36 19.97 -16.18
C GLY A 263 29.04 19.81 -17.66
N LEU A 264 28.50 20.86 -18.30
CA LEU A 264 28.27 20.85 -19.75
C LEU A 264 29.56 20.47 -20.47
N SER A 265 29.50 19.48 -21.36
CA SER A 265 30.68 19.11 -22.13
C SER A 265 31.14 20.29 -22.99
N ALA A 266 32.43 20.35 -23.33
CA ALA A 266 32.96 21.38 -24.22
C ALA A 266 32.16 21.49 -25.53
N GLU A 267 31.59 20.37 -25.99
CA GLU A 267 30.67 20.32 -27.13
C GLU A 267 29.33 21.02 -26.87
N GLU A 268 28.73 20.89 -25.68
CA GLU A 268 27.47 21.58 -25.33
C GLU A 268 27.67 23.08 -25.19
N LYS A 269 28.77 23.47 -24.55
CA LYS A 269 29.18 24.89 -24.47
C LYS A 269 29.36 25.47 -25.87
N ARG A 270 30.08 24.78 -26.75
CA ARG A 270 30.27 25.19 -28.16
C ARG A 270 28.95 25.23 -28.94
N GLU A 271 28.06 24.26 -28.75
CA GLU A 271 26.74 24.24 -29.39
C GLU A 271 25.90 25.47 -28.98
N ILE A 272 25.85 25.80 -27.69
CA ILE A 272 25.18 27.00 -27.19
C ILE A 272 25.82 28.28 -27.79
N GLY A 273 27.15 28.34 -27.85
CA GLY A 273 27.88 29.46 -28.47
C GLY A 273 27.53 29.66 -29.95
N ILE A 274 27.46 28.57 -30.73
CA ILE A 274 27.06 28.61 -32.15
C ILE A 274 25.61 29.07 -32.29
N LEU A 275 24.69 28.56 -31.47
CA LEU A 275 23.29 28.96 -31.50
C LEU A 275 23.14 30.47 -31.21
N LYS A 276 23.84 30.99 -30.19
CA LYS A 276 23.87 32.43 -29.90
C LYS A 276 24.45 33.25 -31.05
N ALA A 277 25.52 32.76 -31.70
CA ALA A 277 26.13 33.43 -32.84
C ALA A 277 25.21 33.51 -34.07
N ILE A 278 24.32 32.52 -34.26
CA ILE A 278 23.30 32.49 -35.33
C ILE A 278 22.08 33.38 -34.98
N GLY A 279 22.04 33.95 -33.77
CA GLY A 279 21.01 34.89 -33.34
C GLY A 279 19.96 34.32 -32.39
N TRP A 280 20.19 33.14 -31.78
CA TRP A 280 19.30 32.65 -30.73
C TRP A 280 19.41 33.49 -29.48
N GLU A 281 18.26 33.82 -28.89
CA GLU A 281 18.20 34.48 -27.61
C GLU A 281 18.47 33.49 -26.46
N THR A 282 18.85 34.03 -25.30
CA THR A 282 18.90 33.25 -24.04
C THR A 282 17.55 32.57 -23.76
N SER A 283 16.43 33.23 -24.09
CA SER A 283 15.07 32.69 -23.95
C SER A 283 14.87 31.41 -24.78
N ASP A 284 15.36 31.38 -26.02
CA ASP A 284 15.28 30.20 -26.91
C ASP A 284 16.05 29.01 -26.37
N ILE A 285 17.25 29.26 -25.83
CA ILE A 285 18.08 28.22 -25.23
C ILE A 285 17.40 27.62 -23.99
N LEU A 286 16.77 28.47 -23.16
CA LEU A 286 16.02 28.00 -21.99
C LEU A 286 14.79 27.18 -22.37
N ILE A 287 14.01 27.64 -23.36
CA ILE A 287 12.83 26.90 -23.83
C ILE A 287 13.24 25.56 -24.44
N MET A 288 14.34 25.54 -25.21
CA MET A 288 14.92 24.30 -25.74
C MET A 288 15.31 23.34 -24.60
N LYS A 289 16.00 23.82 -23.56
CA LYS A 289 16.38 22.99 -22.41
C LYS A 289 15.20 22.57 -21.55
N LEU A 290 14.16 23.40 -21.46
CA LEU A 290 12.89 23.05 -20.83
C LEU A 290 12.23 21.88 -21.56
N TRP A 291 12.18 21.91 -22.90
CA TRP A 291 11.66 20.80 -23.70
C TRP A 291 12.50 19.54 -23.55
N GLU A 292 13.82 19.65 -23.58
CA GLU A 292 14.72 18.50 -23.36
C GLU A 292 14.44 17.85 -22.00
N GLY A 293 14.39 18.66 -20.93
CA GLY A 293 14.10 18.20 -19.58
C GLY A 293 12.70 17.61 -19.43
N THR A 294 11.68 18.27 -20.01
CA THR A 294 10.28 17.84 -19.96
C THR A 294 10.07 16.52 -20.70
N LEU A 295 10.60 16.39 -21.91
CA LEU A 295 10.48 15.15 -22.70
C LEU A 295 11.15 13.98 -21.98
N LEU A 296 12.37 14.16 -21.47
CA LEU A 296 13.10 13.09 -20.79
C LEU A 296 12.40 12.70 -19.49
N SER A 297 12.06 13.67 -18.64
CA SER A 297 11.41 13.41 -17.35
C SER A 297 10.01 12.82 -17.49
N LEU A 298 9.19 13.33 -18.42
CA LEU A 298 7.85 12.80 -18.64
C LEU A 298 7.91 11.39 -19.23
N THR A 299 8.85 11.11 -20.14
CA THR A 299 9.05 9.76 -20.68
C THR A 299 9.49 8.79 -19.58
N ALA A 300 10.46 9.19 -18.74
CA ALA A 300 10.90 8.38 -17.59
C ALA A 300 9.73 8.13 -16.62
N PHE A 301 8.95 9.17 -16.35
CA PHE A 301 7.82 9.11 -15.44
C PHE A 301 6.74 8.14 -15.94
N LEU A 302 6.31 8.31 -17.19
CA LEU A 302 5.30 7.45 -17.79
C LEU A 302 5.77 5.99 -17.87
N ALA A 303 7.01 5.76 -18.32
CA ALA A 303 7.57 4.42 -18.38
C ALA A 303 7.66 3.79 -16.98
N GLY A 304 8.16 4.52 -15.99
CA GLY A 304 8.31 4.03 -14.62
C GLY A 304 6.97 3.74 -13.95
N TYR A 305 6.00 4.63 -14.14
CA TYR A 305 4.65 4.47 -13.61
C TYR A 305 3.91 3.29 -14.25
N VAL A 306 3.98 3.13 -15.57
CA VAL A 306 3.36 2.00 -16.29
C VAL A 306 4.00 0.67 -15.88
N LEU A 307 5.33 0.63 -15.75
CA LEU A 307 6.03 -0.56 -15.26
C LEU A 307 5.60 -0.90 -13.83
N ALA A 308 5.45 0.10 -12.95
CA ALA A 308 5.01 -0.11 -11.58
C ALA A 308 3.56 -0.61 -11.53
N TYR A 309 2.67 -0.01 -12.32
CA TYR A 309 1.29 -0.44 -12.45
C TYR A 309 1.18 -1.89 -12.92
N TRP A 310 1.90 -2.24 -13.98
CA TRP A 310 1.91 -3.60 -14.49
C TRP A 310 2.47 -4.58 -13.47
N GLN A 311 3.60 -4.25 -12.83
CA GLN A 311 4.20 -5.12 -11.83
C GLN A 311 3.29 -5.33 -10.62
N THR A 312 2.68 -4.27 -10.09
CA THR A 312 1.85 -4.33 -8.88
C THR A 312 0.56 -5.11 -9.10
N PHE A 313 -0.12 -4.91 -10.24
CA PHE A 313 -1.45 -5.49 -10.47
C PHE A 313 -1.44 -6.78 -11.31
N HIS A 314 -0.40 -7.02 -12.12
CA HIS A 314 -0.33 -8.19 -13.02
C HIS A 314 0.91 -9.06 -12.78
N GLY A 315 2.06 -8.44 -12.49
CA GLY A 315 3.32 -9.16 -12.22
C GLY A 315 3.36 -9.87 -10.86
N GLY A 316 2.30 -9.75 -10.06
CA GLY A 316 2.22 -10.25 -8.69
C GLY A 316 3.08 -9.45 -7.70
N THR A 317 2.92 -9.73 -6.41
CA THR A 317 3.64 -9.01 -5.36
C THR A 317 5.12 -9.41 -5.23
N GLN A 318 5.60 -10.41 -5.98
CA GLN A 318 6.88 -11.13 -5.76
C GLN A 318 8.10 -10.23 -5.54
N LEU A 319 8.25 -9.15 -6.31
CA LEU A 319 9.36 -8.20 -6.19
C LEU A 319 9.37 -7.45 -4.85
N PHE A 320 8.18 -7.21 -4.28
CA PHE A 320 8.00 -6.47 -3.03
C PHE A 320 7.54 -7.38 -1.88
N THR A 321 7.21 -8.65 -2.13
CA THR A 321 6.75 -9.61 -1.13
C THR A 321 7.69 -9.68 0.07
N PRO A 322 9.03 -9.72 -0.06
CA PRO A 322 9.90 -9.77 1.12
C PRO A 322 9.77 -8.53 2.03
N VAL A 323 9.56 -7.35 1.43
CA VAL A 323 9.38 -6.08 2.15
C VAL A 323 7.98 -6.00 2.78
N LEU A 324 6.96 -6.50 2.07
CA LEU A 324 5.56 -6.48 2.52
C LEU A 324 5.25 -7.58 3.56
N LYS A 325 5.84 -8.77 3.40
CA LYS A 325 5.67 -9.94 4.26
C LYS A 325 6.23 -9.72 5.66
N GLY A 326 7.29 -8.93 5.79
CA GLY A 326 7.94 -8.67 7.08
C GLY A 326 8.29 -9.98 7.78
N TRP A 327 7.68 -10.22 8.95
CA TRP A 327 7.86 -11.46 9.75
C TRP A 327 6.68 -12.43 9.68
N ALA A 328 5.70 -12.21 8.79
CA ALA A 328 4.56 -13.12 8.67
C ALA A 328 5.00 -14.45 8.03
N VAL A 329 4.76 -15.57 8.73
CA VAL A 329 5.04 -16.90 8.19
C VAL A 329 3.99 -17.30 7.16
N LEU A 330 2.72 -17.14 7.52
CA LEU A 330 1.58 -17.27 6.62
C LEU A 330 1.38 -15.94 5.90
N TYR A 331 1.51 -15.95 4.58
CA TYR A 331 1.29 -14.77 3.76
C TYR A 331 0.33 -15.11 2.63
N PRO A 332 -0.75 -14.36 2.45
CA PRO A 332 -1.72 -14.63 1.40
C PRO A 332 -1.10 -14.43 0.02
N ASP A 333 -1.48 -15.30 -0.92
CA ASP A 333 -1.37 -15.00 -2.34
C ASP A 333 -2.61 -14.18 -2.74
N PHE A 334 -2.39 -12.92 -3.12
CA PHE A 334 -3.49 -12.04 -3.52
C PHE A 334 -3.12 -11.17 -4.71
N GLN A 335 -4.15 -10.79 -5.46
CA GLN A 335 -4.08 -9.78 -6.51
C GLN A 335 -4.77 -8.52 -6.01
N LEU A 336 -4.06 -7.41 -6.00
CA LEU A 336 -4.64 -6.13 -5.61
C LEU A 336 -5.60 -5.67 -6.70
N THR A 337 -6.76 -5.14 -6.29
CA THR A 337 -7.66 -4.47 -7.22
C THR A 337 -6.97 -3.22 -7.79
N PRO A 338 -6.94 -3.02 -9.12
CA PRO A 338 -6.32 -1.84 -9.71
C PRO A 338 -7.01 -0.55 -9.26
N VAL A 339 -6.24 0.32 -8.60
CA VAL A 339 -6.70 1.65 -8.19
C VAL A 339 -5.64 2.67 -8.57
N ILE A 340 -6.10 3.78 -9.15
CA ILE A 340 -5.27 4.94 -9.48
C ILE A 340 -5.84 6.14 -8.74
N ASN A 341 -5.02 6.77 -7.90
CA ASN A 341 -5.36 8.01 -7.23
C ASN A 341 -4.70 9.20 -7.98
N PRO A 342 -5.47 10.05 -8.68
CA PRO A 342 -4.92 11.16 -9.46
C PRO A 342 -4.10 12.15 -8.63
N GLN A 343 -4.44 12.33 -7.35
CA GLN A 343 -3.71 13.22 -6.46
C GLN A 343 -2.30 12.68 -6.18
N GLN A 344 -2.16 11.37 -5.95
CA GLN A 344 -0.85 10.74 -5.74
C GLN A 344 0.00 10.81 -7.01
N VAL A 345 -0.60 10.58 -8.19
CA VAL A 345 0.09 10.72 -9.48
C VAL A 345 0.62 12.14 -9.66
N LEU A 346 -0.19 13.16 -9.34
CA LEU A 346 0.21 14.56 -9.45
C LEU A 346 1.33 14.91 -8.46
N VAL A 347 1.25 14.44 -7.22
CA VAL A 347 2.30 14.64 -6.21
C VAL A 347 3.60 13.98 -6.64
N LEU A 348 3.53 12.74 -7.14
CA LEU A 348 4.71 12.03 -7.61
C LEU A 348 5.34 12.74 -8.82
N LEU A 349 4.51 13.19 -9.77
CA LEU A 349 4.96 13.98 -10.90
C LEU A 349 5.64 15.27 -10.42
N ALA A 350 5.03 15.99 -9.48
CA ALA A 350 5.61 17.21 -8.94
C ALA A 350 6.97 16.98 -8.26
N ILE A 351 7.10 15.94 -7.44
CA ILE A 351 8.33 15.62 -6.68
C ILE A 351 9.43 15.08 -7.59
N THR A 352 9.08 14.36 -8.65
CA THR A 352 10.08 13.75 -9.53
C THR A 352 10.46 14.67 -10.68
N VAL A 353 9.49 15.29 -11.37
CA VAL A 353 9.69 16.06 -12.61
C VAL A 353 10.17 17.48 -12.35
N LEU A 354 9.55 18.22 -11.42
CA LEU A 354 9.88 19.63 -11.22
C LEU A 354 11.32 19.84 -10.72
N PRO A 355 11.84 19.07 -9.73
CA PRO A 355 13.22 19.22 -9.30
C PRO A 355 14.22 18.87 -10.40
N TYR A 356 13.90 17.88 -11.24
CA TYR A 356 14.74 17.52 -12.37
C TYR A 356 14.83 18.65 -13.41
N ILE A 357 13.68 19.25 -13.78
CA ILE A 357 13.65 20.39 -14.69
C ILE A 357 14.44 21.56 -14.09
N ALA A 358 14.25 21.87 -12.80
CA ALA A 358 15.00 22.92 -12.12
C ALA A 358 16.52 22.66 -12.14
N ALA A 359 16.94 21.41 -11.89
CA ALA A 359 18.34 21.00 -11.90
C ALA A 359 19.01 21.16 -13.28
N ILE A 360 18.24 21.09 -14.37
CA ILE A 360 18.74 21.31 -15.73
C ILE A 360 18.73 22.80 -16.10
N LEU A 361 17.65 23.50 -15.77
CA LEU A 361 17.45 24.88 -16.22
C LEU A 361 18.42 25.84 -15.55
N ILE A 362 18.70 25.70 -14.26
CA ILE A 362 19.54 26.66 -13.53
C ILE A 362 20.98 26.70 -14.09
N PRO A 363 21.67 25.57 -14.31
CA PRO A 363 22.98 25.60 -14.95
C PRO A 363 22.94 26.04 -16.41
N SER A 364 21.92 25.63 -17.17
CA SER A 364 21.75 26.04 -18.56
C SER A 364 21.57 27.56 -18.71
N TRP A 365 20.83 28.17 -17.77
CA TRP A 365 20.67 29.61 -17.70
C TRP A 365 21.99 30.34 -17.46
N ARG A 366 22.79 29.85 -16.51
CA ARG A 366 24.13 30.40 -16.25
C ARG A 366 25.01 30.33 -17.50
N ALA A 367 25.00 29.21 -18.22
CA ALA A 367 25.75 29.06 -19.46
C ALA A 367 25.22 29.99 -20.58
N ALA A 368 23.91 30.17 -20.69
CA ALA A 368 23.30 30.96 -21.76
C ALA A 368 23.45 32.48 -21.58
N ILE A 369 23.71 32.98 -20.36
CA ILE A 369 24.03 34.39 -20.11
C ILE A 369 25.49 34.72 -20.43
N SER A 370 26.39 33.75 -20.29
CA SER A 370 27.81 33.96 -20.56
C SER A 370 28.08 34.37 -22.02
N ASP A 371 29.18 35.11 -22.20
CA ASP A 371 29.60 35.64 -23.51
C ASP A 371 29.91 34.48 -24.49
N PRO A 372 29.29 34.43 -25.69
CA PRO A 372 29.52 33.37 -26.67
C PRO A 372 31.00 33.12 -26.98
N ASP A 373 31.81 34.18 -27.03
CA ASP A 373 33.22 34.09 -27.39
C ASP A 373 34.05 33.45 -26.25
N ALA A 374 33.74 33.82 -25.00
CA ALA A 374 34.35 33.20 -23.81
C ALA A 374 33.95 31.73 -23.65
N ILE A 375 32.70 31.37 -24.00
CA ILE A 375 32.23 29.99 -24.00
C ILE A 375 32.95 29.15 -25.07
N MET A 376 33.15 29.71 -26.27
CA MET A 376 33.79 29.01 -27.39
C MET A 376 35.30 28.78 -27.18
N ARG A 377 35.98 29.67 -26.42
CA ARG A 377 37.41 29.53 -26.07
C ARG A 377 37.68 28.67 -24.83
N GLY A 378 36.64 28.23 -24.11
CA GLY A 378 36.76 27.38 -22.93
C GLY A 378 37.38 28.08 -21.70
N SER A 379 37.34 29.41 -21.66
CA SER A 379 37.95 30.22 -20.59
C SER A 379 37.06 30.38 -19.34
N ILE A 380 35.96 29.62 -19.23
CA ILE A 380 35.02 29.58 -18.09
C ILE A 380 34.60 28.15 -17.78
#